data_AF-A0A9E1GQS7-F1
#
_entry.id   AF-A0A9E1GQS7-F1
#
_cell.length_a   1.000
_cell.length_b   1.000
_cell.length_c   1.000
_cell.angle_alpha   90.00
_cell.angle_beta   90.00
_cell.angle_gamma   90.00
#
_symmetry.space_group_name_H-M   'P 1'
#
loop_
_entity.id
_entity.type
_entity.pdbx_description
1 polymer ?
#
loop_
_entity_poly.entity_id
_entity_poly.type
_entity_poly.pdbx_seq_one_letter_code
_entity_poly.pdbx_strand_id
1 'polypeptide(L)'
;MVSNCGHDERGDQYRGGQAGDQTGTEWEIKPWSRYHTGWDVVLRFEDRSVAQMIADIARAAAENNLIGYDQDQRYTYWEHLQASNYDPAQITVACEADCSSGVVANVKAAGYRLGIPKLKNVPIMYTVTDDLHYKLKSAGAIELRDSKYLTSDKYLRPGDILLAIGHHTATNLDMGSNASWDGSSGNVLSKGSTGADVKDIQTKLIACGYSCGSAGADGDFGEGTETALKNFQRDYNLVIDGIFGDASRAKLNEVYSSLMEDGFVKIKISTTSSTVRGIKVCGNQVPVCSKPGDSRTLVKYLNNGTLLDCDYRANTNGSCFYHYVDGWVDGKNLQGWVADNGRWWYLIGNGTLNYPRNQFYTVGNDTYYFDDDGWMVYNQWIEVGGKWYYTRSWGGILYNSFYDDGENIYYLKSDGVMASAEWLQFDGKWYYFRDWGAMLKHAWIKTNGVWKYVDKNGVYVPSKDTTNQPDTSDGSIIYTGKV
;
A
#
# COMPACT_ATOMS: atom_id res chain seq x y z
N MET A 1 -28.86 -0.66 -7.21
CA MET A 1 -29.57 0.62 -7.32
C MET A 1 -28.91 1.47 -8.38
N VAL A 2 -29.67 2.35 -9.01
CA VAL A 2 -29.24 3.24 -10.09
C VAL A 2 -29.59 4.67 -9.71
N SER A 3 -28.63 5.58 -9.85
CA SER A 3 -28.86 7.02 -9.79
C SER A 3 -29.41 7.47 -11.15
N ASN A 4 -30.66 7.92 -11.15
CA ASN A 4 -31.45 8.23 -12.32
C ASN A 4 -31.83 9.70 -12.35
N CYS A 5 -31.15 10.49 -13.18
CA CYS A 5 -31.56 11.84 -13.57
C CYS A 5 -32.40 11.71 -14.84
N GLY A 6 -33.74 11.73 -14.77
CA GLY A 6 -34.52 11.41 -15.96
C GLY A 6 -36.01 11.70 -15.92
N HIS A 7 -36.46 12.49 -14.96
CA HIS A 7 -37.87 12.82 -14.80
C HIS A 7 -37.98 14.28 -14.37
N ASP A 8 -38.94 15.04 -14.88
CA ASP A 8 -39.33 16.32 -14.30
C ASP A 8 -40.51 16.14 -13.33
N GLU A 9 -40.76 17.14 -12.48
CA GLU A 9 -41.81 17.15 -11.45
C GLU A 9 -43.23 16.93 -12.01
N ARG A 10 -43.44 17.10 -13.33
CA ARG A 10 -44.76 17.13 -13.98
C ARG A 10 -45.07 15.84 -14.73
N GLY A 11 -44.26 14.82 -14.57
CA GLY A 11 -44.58 13.47 -15.02
C GLY A 11 -44.16 13.14 -16.46
N ASP A 12 -43.97 14.14 -17.33
CA ASP A 12 -43.78 13.94 -18.78
C ASP A 12 -43.13 15.12 -19.54
N GLN A 13 -42.69 16.21 -18.87
CA GLN A 13 -42.39 17.48 -19.52
C GLN A 13 -40.94 17.84 -19.88
N TYR A 14 -39.86 17.14 -19.51
CA TYR A 14 -38.42 17.35 -19.81
C TYR A 14 -37.82 18.79 -19.89
N ARG A 15 -38.61 19.87 -19.80
CA ARG A 15 -38.27 21.27 -20.10
C ARG A 15 -39.13 22.22 -19.25
N GLY A 16 -38.53 23.33 -18.83
CA GLY A 16 -39.26 24.44 -18.21
C GLY A 16 -39.62 24.22 -16.73
N GLY A 17 -38.88 23.35 -16.04
CA GLY A 17 -38.84 23.29 -14.57
C GLY A 17 -38.11 24.50 -13.98
N GLN A 18 -38.38 24.84 -12.72
CA GLN A 18 -37.67 25.95 -12.07
C GLN A 18 -36.57 25.37 -11.18
N ALA A 19 -35.32 25.82 -11.33
CA ALA A 19 -34.27 25.40 -10.41
C ALA A 19 -34.72 25.57 -8.94
N GLY A 20 -34.78 24.47 -8.18
CA GLY A 20 -35.02 24.50 -6.73
C GLY A 20 -36.41 24.07 -6.24
N ASP A 21 -37.29 23.65 -7.14
CA ASP A 21 -38.66 23.20 -6.84
C ASP A 21 -38.78 21.68 -6.71
N GLN A 22 -37.65 20.96 -6.54
CA GLN A 22 -37.58 19.52 -6.69
C GLN A 22 -38.46 18.75 -5.70
N THR A 23 -39.18 17.76 -6.21
CA THR A 23 -40.03 16.84 -5.45
C THR A 23 -39.30 15.59 -4.96
N GLY A 24 -38.02 15.45 -5.35
CA GLY A 24 -37.16 14.31 -5.02
C GLY A 24 -37.38 13.10 -5.94
N THR A 25 -38.07 13.29 -7.07
CA THR A 25 -38.36 12.24 -8.06
C THR A 25 -37.60 12.46 -9.39
N GLU A 26 -36.98 13.62 -9.54
CA GLU A 26 -36.37 14.09 -10.78
C GLU A 26 -34.99 13.48 -11.02
N TRP A 27 -34.18 13.51 -9.96
CA TRP A 27 -32.95 12.76 -9.83
C TRP A 27 -33.05 11.85 -8.60
N GLU A 28 -33.42 10.59 -8.84
CA GLU A 28 -33.70 9.64 -7.75
C GLU A 28 -32.80 8.40 -7.78
N ILE A 29 -32.68 7.74 -6.63
CA ILE A 29 -32.10 6.40 -6.53
C ILE A 29 -33.21 5.37 -6.69
N LYS A 30 -33.21 4.63 -7.79
CA LYS A 30 -34.23 3.61 -8.07
C LYS A 30 -33.66 2.21 -8.34
N PRO A 31 -34.45 1.14 -8.11
CA PRO A 31 -34.02 -0.21 -8.47
C PRO A 31 -33.77 -0.34 -9.98
N TRP A 32 -32.73 -1.09 -10.36
CA TRP A 32 -32.43 -1.35 -11.77
C TRP A 32 -33.61 -2.05 -12.49
N SER A 33 -34.38 -2.86 -11.76
CA SER A 33 -35.56 -3.58 -12.27
C SER A 33 -36.70 -2.67 -12.77
N ARG A 34 -36.66 -1.35 -12.53
CA ARG A 34 -37.64 -0.40 -13.06
C ARG A 34 -37.36 0.04 -14.51
N TYR A 35 -36.23 -0.36 -15.09
CA TYR A 35 -35.93 -0.11 -16.50
C TYR A 35 -36.35 -1.31 -17.35
N HIS A 36 -37.35 -1.10 -18.20
CA HIS A 36 -37.86 -2.12 -19.13
C HIS A 36 -37.39 -1.92 -20.57
N THR A 37 -36.91 -0.72 -20.89
CA THR A 37 -36.23 -0.39 -22.15
C THR A 37 -34.76 -0.77 -22.03
N GLY A 38 -34.24 -1.54 -22.99
CA GLY A 38 -32.88 -2.06 -22.96
C GLY A 38 -31.81 -0.97 -23.02
N TRP A 39 -30.65 -1.26 -22.43
CA TRP A 39 -29.43 -0.44 -22.55
C TRP A 39 -28.64 -0.89 -23.79
N ASP A 40 -28.08 0.05 -24.54
CA ASP A 40 -27.29 -0.26 -25.76
C ASP A 40 -25.81 -0.54 -25.43
N VAL A 41 -25.30 0.10 -24.38
CA VAL A 41 -23.91 -0.04 -23.93
C VAL A 41 -23.76 0.32 -22.45
N VAL A 42 -22.88 -0.41 -21.78
CA VAL A 42 -22.35 -0.01 -20.46
C VAL A 42 -20.93 0.53 -20.64
N LEU A 43 -20.71 1.75 -20.14
CA LEU A 43 -19.40 2.39 -20.14
C LEU A 43 -18.76 2.22 -18.77
N ARG A 44 -17.62 1.53 -18.73
CA ARG A 44 -16.94 1.15 -17.49
C ARG A 44 -15.56 1.78 -17.42
N PHE A 45 -15.27 2.47 -16.31
CA PHE A 45 -13.89 2.81 -15.96
C PHE A 45 -13.31 1.67 -15.11
N GLU A 46 -12.19 1.11 -15.54
CA GLU A 46 -11.58 -0.04 -14.85
C GLU A 46 -10.88 0.35 -13.53
N ASP A 47 -10.44 1.61 -13.42
CA ASP A 47 -9.91 2.16 -12.19
C ASP A 47 -11.01 2.26 -11.12
N ARG A 48 -10.86 1.48 -10.05
CA ARG A 48 -11.83 1.40 -8.95
C ARG A 48 -12.04 2.75 -8.25
N SER A 49 -11.00 3.57 -8.11
CA SER A 49 -11.11 4.86 -7.44
C SER A 49 -11.94 5.81 -8.29
N VAL A 50 -11.74 5.81 -9.60
CA VAL A 50 -12.54 6.58 -10.56
C VAL A 50 -14.01 6.17 -10.48
N ALA A 51 -14.29 4.88 -10.59
CA ALA A 51 -15.66 4.44 -10.70
C ALA A 51 -16.41 4.46 -9.35
N GLN A 52 -15.73 4.22 -8.21
CA GLN A 52 -16.31 4.50 -6.89
C GLN A 52 -16.63 5.99 -6.72
N MET A 53 -15.71 6.88 -7.11
CA MET A 53 -15.94 8.33 -7.05
C MET A 53 -17.12 8.76 -7.91
N ILE A 54 -17.28 8.19 -9.11
CA ILE A 54 -18.44 8.44 -9.97
C ILE A 54 -19.73 7.97 -9.30
N ALA A 55 -19.72 6.79 -8.68
CA ALA A 55 -20.87 6.26 -7.95
C ALA A 55 -21.26 7.12 -6.75
N ASP A 56 -20.28 7.55 -5.95
CA ASP A 56 -20.49 8.36 -4.75
C ASP A 56 -21.04 9.73 -5.11
N ILE A 57 -20.48 10.38 -6.15
CA ILE A 57 -21.00 11.64 -6.68
C ILE A 57 -22.41 11.44 -7.23
N ALA A 58 -22.68 10.38 -8.00
CA ALA A 58 -24.02 10.12 -8.53
C ALA A 58 -25.06 9.83 -7.43
N ARG A 59 -24.65 9.19 -6.33
CA ARG A 59 -25.49 8.97 -5.15
C ARG A 59 -25.78 10.29 -4.43
N ALA A 60 -24.76 11.07 -4.13
CA ALA A 60 -24.90 12.37 -3.48
C ALA A 60 -25.76 13.33 -4.32
N ALA A 61 -25.66 13.27 -5.65
CA ALA A 61 -26.50 14.06 -6.54
C ALA A 61 -27.99 13.69 -6.40
N ALA A 62 -28.29 12.39 -6.39
CA ALA A 62 -29.66 11.88 -6.27
C ALA A 62 -30.26 12.00 -4.85
N GLU A 63 -29.42 12.15 -3.82
CA GLU A 63 -29.85 12.35 -2.43
C GLU A 63 -30.02 13.83 -2.07
N ASN A 64 -29.57 14.76 -2.92
CA ASN A 64 -29.70 16.19 -2.71
C ASN A 64 -30.92 16.74 -3.43
N ASN A 65 -31.97 17.06 -2.67
CA ASN A 65 -33.22 17.66 -3.16
C ASN A 65 -33.09 19.08 -3.74
N LEU A 66 -31.88 19.63 -3.90
CA LEU A 66 -31.63 20.88 -4.61
C LEU A 66 -31.12 20.66 -6.04
N ILE A 67 -31.02 19.40 -6.48
CA ILE A 67 -30.50 19.01 -7.79
C ILE A 67 -31.62 18.31 -8.56
N GLY A 68 -32.11 18.97 -9.62
CA GLY A 68 -33.25 18.49 -10.40
C GLY A 68 -32.91 18.06 -11.83
N TYR A 69 -33.96 17.94 -12.65
CA TYR A 69 -33.90 17.68 -14.07
C TYR A 69 -34.57 18.80 -14.91
N ASP A 70 -33.83 19.44 -15.80
CA ASP A 70 -34.37 20.35 -16.83
C ASP A 70 -33.43 20.40 -18.06
N GLN A 71 -33.95 20.06 -19.24
CA GLN A 71 -33.17 20.13 -20.49
C GLN A 71 -32.83 21.56 -20.91
N ASP A 72 -33.57 22.59 -20.45
CA ASP A 72 -33.25 23.98 -20.81
C ASP A 72 -32.15 24.56 -19.90
N GLN A 73 -31.97 24.01 -18.69
CA GLN A 73 -31.00 24.47 -17.68
C GLN A 73 -29.89 23.45 -17.38
N ARG A 74 -29.65 22.57 -18.35
CA ARG A 74 -28.77 21.39 -18.28
C ARG A 74 -27.31 21.60 -17.83
N TYR A 75 -26.85 22.81 -17.55
CA TYR A 75 -25.47 23.09 -17.12
C TYR A 75 -25.34 23.68 -15.71
N THR A 76 -26.45 24.10 -15.10
CA THR A 76 -26.42 24.79 -13.79
C THR A 76 -25.89 23.87 -12.69
N TYR A 77 -26.18 22.57 -12.74
CA TYR A 77 -25.58 21.59 -11.84
C TYR A 77 -24.05 21.58 -11.88
N TRP A 78 -23.45 21.65 -13.07
CA TRP A 78 -21.99 21.69 -13.18
C TRP A 78 -21.40 22.98 -12.61
N GLU A 79 -22.02 24.12 -12.84
CA GLU A 79 -21.59 25.41 -12.27
C GLU A 79 -21.55 25.34 -10.74
N HIS A 80 -22.57 24.73 -10.13
CA HIS A 80 -22.65 24.57 -8.68
C HIS A 80 -21.74 23.47 -8.14
N LEU A 81 -21.44 22.42 -8.92
CA LEU A 81 -20.37 21.48 -8.57
C LEU A 81 -19.01 22.18 -8.45
N GLN A 82 -18.67 23.08 -9.39
CA GLN A 82 -17.41 23.82 -9.32
C GLN A 82 -17.31 24.67 -8.04
N ALA A 83 -18.43 25.25 -7.59
CA ALA A 83 -18.50 26.03 -6.36
C ALA A 83 -18.48 25.15 -5.08
N SER A 84 -18.86 23.88 -5.19
CA SER A 84 -19.07 22.97 -4.06
C SER A 84 -17.94 21.94 -3.92
N ASN A 85 -16.71 22.31 -4.30
CA ASN A 85 -15.55 21.41 -4.31
C ASN A 85 -15.82 20.09 -5.05
N TYR A 86 -16.65 20.14 -6.09
CA TYR A 86 -17.06 19.01 -6.92
C TYR A 86 -17.82 17.90 -6.14
N ASP A 87 -18.41 18.24 -5.00
CA ASP A 87 -19.20 17.36 -4.14
C ASP A 87 -20.68 17.80 -4.17
N PRO A 88 -21.59 16.99 -4.74
CA PRO A 88 -23.01 17.34 -4.82
C PRO A 88 -23.66 17.51 -3.46
N ALA A 89 -23.17 16.83 -2.41
CA ALA A 89 -23.71 16.97 -1.06
C ALA A 89 -23.46 18.37 -0.46
N GLN A 90 -22.55 19.14 -1.03
CA GLN A 90 -22.22 20.50 -0.61
C GLN A 90 -22.98 21.57 -1.41
N ILE A 91 -23.76 21.17 -2.42
CA ILE A 91 -24.61 22.09 -3.17
C ILE A 91 -25.76 22.56 -2.27
N THR A 92 -25.80 23.87 -2.06
CA THR A 92 -26.81 24.56 -1.23
C THR A 92 -27.70 25.50 -2.05
N VAL A 93 -27.49 25.53 -3.37
CA VAL A 93 -28.27 26.31 -4.32
C VAL A 93 -28.93 25.35 -5.30
N ALA A 94 -30.22 25.56 -5.47
CA ALA A 94 -31.04 24.97 -6.52
C ALA A 94 -30.35 24.95 -7.89
N CYS A 95 -30.27 23.78 -8.52
CA CYS A 95 -29.66 23.61 -9.84
C CYS A 95 -30.20 22.39 -10.58
N GLU A 96 -29.96 22.35 -11.88
CA GLU A 96 -30.59 21.44 -12.82
C GLU A 96 -29.55 20.80 -13.76
N ALA A 97 -29.85 19.58 -14.20
CA ALA A 97 -29.12 18.88 -15.25
C ALA A 97 -30.11 18.16 -16.18
N ASP A 98 -29.64 17.54 -17.26
CA ASP A 98 -30.35 16.41 -17.86
C ASP A 98 -29.53 15.13 -17.65
N CYS A 99 -30.06 13.99 -18.11
CA CYS A 99 -29.41 12.69 -17.93
C CYS A 99 -27.95 12.68 -18.42
N SER A 100 -27.70 13.20 -19.61
CA SER A 100 -26.37 13.20 -20.23
C SER A 100 -25.45 14.26 -19.65
N SER A 101 -25.94 15.47 -19.39
CA SER A 101 -25.13 16.52 -18.79
C SER A 101 -24.80 16.24 -17.31
N GLY A 102 -25.74 15.63 -16.58
CA GLY A 102 -25.58 15.23 -15.18
C GLY A 102 -24.57 14.10 -15.02
N VAL A 103 -24.70 13.02 -15.79
CA VAL A 103 -23.74 11.90 -15.74
C VAL A 103 -22.34 12.36 -16.15
N VAL A 104 -22.20 13.16 -17.21
CA VAL A 104 -20.88 13.65 -17.62
C VAL A 104 -20.29 14.64 -16.62
N ALA A 105 -21.13 15.46 -15.96
CA ALA A 105 -20.70 16.32 -14.86
C ALA A 105 -20.16 15.51 -13.67
N ASN A 106 -20.81 14.39 -13.33
CA ASN A 106 -20.34 13.49 -12.28
C ASN A 106 -18.96 12.88 -12.62
N VAL A 107 -18.77 12.43 -13.86
CA VAL A 107 -17.48 11.92 -14.34
C VAL A 107 -16.40 13.00 -14.29
N LYS A 108 -16.72 14.20 -14.75
CA LYS A 108 -15.77 15.32 -14.73
C LYS A 108 -15.41 15.74 -13.31
N ALA A 109 -16.39 15.82 -12.41
CA ALA A 109 -16.21 16.09 -10.99
C ALA A 109 -15.30 15.06 -10.33
N ALA A 110 -15.48 13.76 -10.62
CA ALA A 110 -14.57 12.72 -10.18
C ALA A 110 -13.13 12.97 -10.65
N GLY A 111 -12.94 13.44 -11.88
CA GLY A 111 -11.65 13.88 -12.40
C GLY A 111 -11.01 15.00 -11.59
N TYR A 112 -11.79 16.00 -11.17
CA TYR A 112 -11.29 17.08 -10.31
C TYR A 112 -10.92 16.58 -8.93
N ARG A 113 -11.77 15.76 -8.29
CA ARG A 113 -11.55 15.23 -6.94
C ARG A 113 -10.37 14.25 -6.85
N LEU A 114 -10.10 13.51 -7.93
CA LEU A 114 -9.00 12.54 -8.01
C LEU A 114 -7.74 13.10 -8.69
N GLY A 115 -7.78 14.32 -9.20
CA GLY A 115 -6.64 14.94 -9.88
C GLY A 115 -6.40 14.46 -11.33
N ILE A 116 -7.25 13.63 -11.91
CA ILE A 116 -7.02 12.92 -13.18
C ILE A 116 -7.30 13.82 -14.41
N PRO A 117 -6.28 14.20 -15.22
CA PRO A 117 -6.46 15.14 -16.33
C PRO A 117 -7.44 14.69 -17.41
N LYS A 118 -7.46 13.40 -17.77
CA LYS A 118 -8.34 12.87 -18.81
C LYS A 118 -9.83 13.05 -18.47
N LEU A 119 -10.20 12.84 -17.20
CA LEU A 119 -11.56 13.03 -16.71
C LEU A 119 -11.91 14.52 -16.58
N LYS A 120 -10.97 15.36 -16.12
CA LYS A 120 -11.13 16.83 -16.07
C LYS A 120 -11.41 17.44 -17.44
N ASN A 121 -10.91 16.81 -18.51
CA ASN A 121 -11.03 17.33 -19.87
C ASN A 121 -12.29 16.85 -20.60
N VAL A 122 -13.15 16.04 -19.96
CA VAL A 122 -14.40 15.60 -20.60
C VAL A 122 -15.32 16.82 -20.84
N PRO A 123 -15.83 16.99 -22.08
CA PRO A 123 -16.71 18.10 -22.39
C PRO A 123 -18.10 17.86 -21.79
N ILE A 124 -18.66 18.89 -21.14
CA ILE A 124 -20.06 18.90 -20.67
C ILE A 124 -20.93 19.60 -21.71
N MET A 125 -20.45 20.73 -22.21
CA MET A 125 -21.15 21.53 -23.21
C MET A 125 -21.43 20.70 -24.47
N TYR A 126 -22.69 20.67 -24.88
CA TYR A 126 -23.20 19.88 -26.01
C TYR A 126 -23.08 18.36 -25.87
N THR A 127 -22.82 17.84 -24.68
CA THR A 127 -22.89 16.40 -24.45
C THR A 127 -24.33 15.94 -24.40
N VAL A 128 -24.61 14.94 -25.24
CA VAL A 128 -25.92 14.31 -25.41
C VAL A 128 -25.74 12.80 -25.41
N THR A 129 -26.83 12.05 -25.25
CA THR A 129 -26.80 10.59 -25.22
C THR A 129 -26.26 9.96 -26.51
N ASP A 130 -26.37 10.64 -27.66
CA ASP A 130 -25.82 10.16 -28.93
C ASP A 130 -24.29 10.08 -28.95
N ASP A 131 -23.60 11.03 -28.31
CA ASP A 131 -22.14 11.16 -28.40
C ASP A 131 -21.39 10.88 -27.08
N LEU A 132 -22.14 10.64 -25.99
CA LEU A 132 -21.59 10.38 -24.66
C LEU A 132 -20.57 9.23 -24.65
N HIS A 133 -20.84 8.14 -25.37
CA HIS A 133 -19.95 6.98 -25.40
C HIS A 133 -18.57 7.31 -26.02
N TYR A 134 -18.52 8.11 -27.08
CA TYR A 134 -17.25 8.56 -27.66
C TYR A 134 -16.44 9.40 -26.68
N LYS A 135 -17.12 10.32 -25.97
CA LYS A 135 -16.50 11.22 -24.99
C LYS A 135 -15.94 10.46 -23.79
N LEU A 136 -16.70 9.54 -23.21
CA LEU A 136 -16.26 8.78 -22.05
C LEU A 136 -15.18 7.74 -22.39
N LYS A 137 -15.19 7.16 -23.59
CA LYS A 137 -14.06 6.35 -24.07
C LYS A 137 -12.77 7.14 -24.19
N SER A 138 -12.84 8.37 -24.72
CA SER A 138 -11.66 9.25 -24.77
C SER A 138 -11.11 9.58 -23.38
N ALA A 139 -11.97 9.50 -22.36
CA ALA A 139 -11.64 9.70 -20.95
C ALA A 139 -11.10 8.43 -20.25
N GLY A 140 -11.14 7.27 -20.92
CA GLY A 140 -10.61 6.00 -20.41
C GLY A 140 -11.65 4.92 -20.10
N ALA A 141 -12.92 5.11 -20.45
CA ALA A 141 -13.93 4.06 -20.31
C ALA A 141 -13.80 2.98 -21.40
N ILE A 142 -14.09 1.73 -21.06
CA ILE A 142 -14.33 0.64 -22.00
C ILE A 142 -15.82 0.49 -22.28
N GLU A 143 -16.19 -0.06 -23.43
CA GLU A 143 -17.57 -0.41 -23.77
C GLU A 143 -17.84 -1.88 -23.51
N LEU A 144 -18.91 -2.16 -22.77
CA LEU A 144 -19.43 -3.49 -22.55
C LEU A 144 -20.77 -3.60 -23.27
N ARG A 145 -20.82 -4.46 -24.29
CA ARG A 145 -22.01 -4.68 -25.14
C ARG A 145 -22.55 -6.10 -25.05
N ASP A 146 -21.91 -6.97 -24.28
CA ASP A 146 -22.45 -8.31 -24.03
C ASP A 146 -23.79 -8.22 -23.30
N SER A 147 -24.77 -9.02 -23.75
CA SER A 147 -26.13 -9.03 -23.21
C SER A 147 -26.20 -9.15 -21.68
N LYS A 148 -25.24 -9.86 -21.05
CA LYS A 148 -25.17 -10.04 -19.59
C LYS A 148 -25.04 -8.72 -18.80
N TYR A 149 -24.45 -7.69 -19.39
CA TYR A 149 -24.33 -6.35 -18.77
C TYR A 149 -25.53 -5.46 -19.08
N LEU A 150 -26.21 -5.70 -20.21
CA LEU A 150 -27.30 -4.85 -20.70
C LEU A 150 -28.67 -5.24 -20.13
N THR A 151 -28.83 -6.51 -19.73
CA THR A 151 -30.10 -7.11 -19.34
C THR A 151 -30.17 -7.53 -17.87
N SER A 152 -29.09 -7.30 -17.10
CA SER A 152 -29.05 -7.60 -15.67
C SER A 152 -28.07 -6.71 -14.94
N ASP A 153 -28.47 -6.26 -13.75
CA ASP A 153 -27.61 -5.57 -12.78
C ASP A 153 -26.54 -6.47 -12.15
N LYS A 154 -26.69 -7.79 -12.23
CA LYS A 154 -25.79 -8.76 -11.59
C LYS A 154 -24.33 -8.61 -12.02
N TYR A 155 -24.05 -8.07 -13.21
CA TYR A 155 -22.68 -7.92 -13.73
C TYR A 155 -22.17 -6.47 -13.73
N LEU A 156 -22.96 -5.54 -13.17
CA LEU A 156 -22.63 -4.13 -13.09
C LEU A 156 -21.80 -3.81 -11.85
N ARG A 157 -20.93 -2.80 -11.97
CA ARG A 157 -20.09 -2.27 -10.89
C ARG A 157 -20.53 -0.85 -10.52
N PRO A 158 -20.27 -0.39 -9.29
CA PRO A 158 -20.44 1.02 -8.95
C PRO A 158 -19.72 1.92 -9.96
N GLY A 159 -20.40 2.95 -10.46
CA GLY A 159 -19.86 3.91 -11.43
C GLY A 159 -19.98 3.47 -12.88
N ASP A 160 -20.49 2.26 -13.16
CA ASP A 160 -20.86 1.88 -14.51
C ASP A 160 -21.94 2.83 -15.04
N ILE A 161 -21.70 3.37 -16.23
CA ILE A 161 -22.64 4.28 -16.88
C ILE A 161 -23.47 3.47 -17.87
N LEU A 162 -24.76 3.42 -17.59
CA LEU A 162 -25.76 2.74 -18.41
C LEU A 162 -26.22 3.73 -19.47
N LEU A 163 -26.13 3.37 -20.76
CA LEU A 163 -26.45 4.27 -21.85
C LEU A 163 -27.37 3.58 -22.86
N ALA A 164 -28.55 4.16 -23.04
CA ALA A 164 -29.44 3.97 -24.17
C ALA A 164 -29.20 5.13 -25.15
N ILE A 165 -28.54 4.83 -26.27
CA ILE A 165 -28.03 5.83 -27.22
C ILE A 165 -29.21 6.60 -27.81
N GLY A 166 -29.11 7.94 -27.82
CA GLY A 166 -30.18 8.83 -28.29
C GLY A 166 -31.40 8.94 -27.35
N HIS A 167 -31.39 8.28 -26.19
CA HIS A 167 -32.56 8.23 -25.30
C HIS A 167 -32.27 8.58 -23.84
N HIS A 168 -31.42 7.81 -23.15
CA HIS A 168 -31.26 7.96 -21.70
C HIS A 168 -29.90 7.48 -21.19
N THR A 169 -29.44 8.04 -20.07
CA THR A 169 -28.28 7.52 -19.35
C THR A 169 -28.45 7.61 -17.84
N ALA A 170 -27.82 6.69 -17.13
CA ALA A 170 -27.87 6.61 -15.68
C ALA A 170 -26.57 6.02 -15.13
N THR A 171 -26.36 6.12 -13.81
CA THR A 171 -25.17 5.56 -13.15
C THR A 171 -25.57 4.44 -12.20
N ASN A 172 -25.00 3.26 -12.39
CA ASN A 172 -25.16 2.16 -11.46
C ASN A 172 -24.38 2.45 -10.17
N LEU A 173 -25.01 2.24 -9.02
CA LEU A 173 -24.45 2.62 -7.72
C LEU A 173 -23.91 1.45 -6.91
N ASP A 174 -24.38 0.23 -7.20
CA ASP A 174 -24.11 -0.93 -6.36
C ASP A 174 -23.36 -2.02 -7.13
N MET A 175 -22.66 -2.87 -6.40
CA MET A 175 -22.03 -4.05 -6.99
C MET A 175 -23.07 -5.13 -7.28
N GLY A 176 -23.12 -5.57 -8.53
CA GLY A 176 -23.91 -6.72 -8.93
C GLY A 176 -23.39 -8.02 -8.31
N SER A 177 -24.28 -8.99 -8.07
CA SER A 177 -23.92 -10.25 -7.39
C SER A 177 -22.86 -11.10 -8.09
N ASN A 178 -22.71 -10.91 -9.40
CA ASN A 178 -21.77 -11.61 -10.28
C ASN A 178 -20.70 -10.64 -10.83
N ALA A 179 -20.69 -9.41 -10.34
CA ALA A 179 -19.74 -8.37 -10.69
C ALA A 179 -18.64 -8.34 -9.63
N SER A 180 -17.43 -8.06 -10.09
CA SER A 180 -16.26 -7.94 -9.25
C SER A 180 -15.29 -6.98 -9.92
N TRP A 181 -14.47 -6.23 -9.17
CA TRP A 181 -13.61 -5.14 -9.70
C TRP A 181 -12.48 -5.64 -10.61
N ASP A 182 -11.93 -6.79 -10.30
CA ASP A 182 -11.18 -7.63 -11.23
C ASP A 182 -12.08 -8.79 -11.66
N GLY A 183 -11.68 -9.71 -12.53
CA GLY A 183 -12.46 -10.92 -12.85
C GLY A 183 -12.64 -11.90 -11.67
N SER A 184 -12.47 -11.44 -10.44
CA SER A 184 -12.51 -12.15 -9.16
C SER A 184 -12.87 -11.15 -8.05
N SER A 185 -13.45 -11.65 -6.97
CA SER A 185 -13.91 -10.94 -5.78
C SER A 185 -12.95 -9.86 -5.25
N GLY A 186 -13.45 -8.62 -5.10
CA GLY A 186 -12.83 -7.61 -4.23
C GLY A 186 -12.96 -8.04 -2.76
N ASN A 187 -12.02 -8.86 -2.31
CA ASN A 187 -11.90 -9.21 -0.90
C ASN A 187 -11.19 -8.07 -0.17
N VAL A 188 -11.80 -7.64 0.93
CA VAL A 188 -11.03 -7.09 2.06
C VAL A 188 -9.81 -7.98 2.25
N LEU A 189 -8.60 -7.42 2.14
CA LEU A 189 -7.39 -8.21 2.29
C LEU A 189 -7.04 -8.27 3.78
N SER A 190 -7.04 -9.47 4.31
CA SER A 190 -6.60 -9.77 5.67
C SER A 190 -5.66 -10.97 5.63
N LYS A 191 -5.10 -11.33 6.79
CA LYS A 191 -4.31 -12.55 6.94
C LYS A 191 -4.98 -13.75 6.26
N GLY A 192 -4.24 -14.44 5.40
CA GLY A 192 -4.72 -15.56 4.59
C GLY A 192 -5.21 -15.20 3.18
N SER A 193 -5.31 -13.90 2.85
CA SER A 193 -5.56 -13.46 1.47
C SER A 193 -4.33 -13.71 0.60
N THR A 194 -4.51 -13.98 -0.69
CA THR A 194 -3.40 -14.16 -1.64
C THR A 194 -3.70 -13.51 -2.99
N GLY A 195 -2.69 -13.26 -3.81
CA GLY A 195 -2.82 -12.77 -5.18
C GLY A 195 -2.22 -11.39 -5.45
N ALA A 196 -2.48 -10.87 -6.66
CA ALA A 196 -1.87 -9.64 -7.15
C ALA A 196 -2.19 -8.41 -6.28
N ASP A 197 -3.39 -8.36 -5.71
CA ASP A 197 -3.79 -7.26 -4.82
C ASP A 197 -3.03 -7.29 -3.49
N VAL A 198 -2.74 -8.48 -2.96
CA VAL A 198 -1.88 -8.62 -1.78
C VAL A 198 -0.47 -8.14 -2.11
N LYS A 199 0.04 -8.51 -3.29
CA LYS A 199 1.35 -8.06 -3.77
C LYS A 199 1.43 -6.54 -3.94
N ASP A 200 0.35 -5.90 -4.41
CA ASP A 200 0.26 -4.44 -4.53
C ASP A 200 0.31 -3.74 -3.16
N ILE A 201 -0.46 -4.21 -2.19
CA ILE A 201 -0.44 -3.62 -0.84
C ILE A 201 0.90 -3.84 -0.16
N GLN A 202 1.50 -5.02 -0.32
CA GLN A 202 2.82 -5.32 0.21
C GLN A 202 3.82 -4.36 -0.41
N THR A 203 3.83 -4.22 -1.75
CA THR A 203 4.70 -3.27 -2.46
C THR A 203 4.56 -1.85 -1.92
N LYS A 204 3.35 -1.37 -1.68
CA LYS A 204 3.10 -0.02 -1.16
C LYS A 204 3.45 0.14 0.32
N LEU A 205 3.08 -0.82 1.18
CA LEU A 205 3.44 -0.84 2.60
C LEU A 205 4.95 -0.82 2.77
N ILE A 206 5.60 -1.71 2.03
CA ILE A 206 7.05 -1.80 1.90
C ILE A 206 7.61 -0.45 1.45
N ALA A 207 7.07 0.12 0.36
CA ALA A 207 7.46 1.42 -0.12
C ALA A 207 7.11 2.56 0.83
N CYS A 208 6.33 2.37 1.88
CA CYS A 208 6.07 3.37 2.91
C CYS A 208 6.87 3.10 4.21
N GLY A 209 7.77 2.12 4.19
CA GLY A 209 8.64 1.78 5.33
C GLY A 209 8.15 0.62 6.21
N TYR A 210 7.06 -0.05 5.84
CA TYR A 210 6.46 -1.14 6.62
C TYR A 210 6.85 -2.51 6.06
N SER A 211 7.78 -3.19 6.72
CA SER A 211 8.26 -4.52 6.32
C SER A 211 7.16 -5.57 6.42
N CYS A 212 6.87 -6.24 5.30
CA CYS A 212 5.89 -7.34 5.22
C CYS A 212 6.48 -8.72 5.58
N GLY A 213 7.60 -8.77 6.31
CA GLY A 213 8.36 -9.98 6.62
C GLY A 213 9.41 -10.33 5.56
N SER A 214 10.07 -11.48 5.73
CA SER A 214 11.18 -11.93 4.88
C SER A 214 10.79 -12.21 3.43
N ALA A 215 9.53 -12.58 3.18
CA ALA A 215 9.02 -12.89 1.86
C ALA A 215 8.69 -11.63 1.01
N GLY A 216 8.70 -10.44 1.62
CA GLY A 216 8.50 -9.18 0.92
C GLY A 216 7.11 -9.07 0.28
N ALA A 217 7.06 -8.70 -1.01
CA ALA A 217 5.83 -8.64 -1.80
C ALA A 217 5.64 -9.96 -2.58
N ASP A 218 5.41 -11.05 -1.85
CA ASP A 218 5.20 -12.40 -2.38
C ASP A 218 3.79 -12.63 -2.93
N GLY A 219 2.84 -11.77 -2.57
CA GLY A 219 1.42 -11.94 -2.89
C GLY A 219 0.67 -12.80 -1.89
N ASP A 220 1.25 -13.16 -0.74
CA ASP A 220 0.61 -13.92 0.33
C ASP A 220 0.50 -13.08 1.61
N PHE A 221 -0.72 -12.86 2.09
CA PHE A 221 -0.98 -12.00 3.23
C PHE A 221 -0.72 -12.81 4.52
N GLY A 222 0.56 -12.97 4.83
CA GLY A 222 1.04 -13.65 6.03
C GLY A 222 1.13 -12.73 7.25
N GLU A 223 1.72 -13.27 8.33
CA GLU A 223 1.94 -12.57 9.59
C GLU A 223 2.81 -11.30 9.45
N GLY A 224 3.80 -11.34 8.55
CA GLY A 224 4.62 -10.17 8.24
C GLY A 224 3.79 -9.04 7.61
N THR A 225 2.90 -9.36 6.67
CA THR A 225 2.02 -8.36 6.03
C THR A 225 0.98 -7.81 7.01
N GLU A 226 0.43 -8.66 7.88
CA GLU A 226 -0.48 -8.26 8.96
C GLU A 226 0.20 -7.30 9.94
N THR A 227 1.43 -7.60 10.34
CA THR A 227 2.23 -6.76 11.23
C THR A 227 2.55 -5.43 10.58
N ALA A 228 2.97 -5.44 9.31
CA ALA A 228 3.22 -4.24 8.52
C ALA A 228 1.99 -3.33 8.49
N LEU A 229 0.82 -3.91 8.19
CA LEU A 229 -0.42 -3.17 8.09
C LEU A 229 -0.88 -2.63 9.44
N LYS A 230 -0.78 -3.40 10.53
CA LYS A 230 -1.12 -2.90 11.88
C LYS A 230 -0.20 -1.77 12.32
N ASN A 231 1.09 -1.83 11.99
CA ASN A 231 2.02 -0.74 12.27
C ASN A 231 1.67 0.51 11.44
N PHE A 232 1.36 0.34 10.16
CA PHE A 232 0.88 1.43 9.31
C PHE A 232 -0.40 2.06 9.87
N GLN A 233 -1.39 1.24 10.22
CA GLN A 233 -2.64 1.71 10.81
C GLN A 233 -2.40 2.49 12.11
N ARG A 234 -1.48 2.04 12.96
CA ARG A 234 -1.11 2.72 14.21
C ARG A 234 -0.50 4.10 13.95
N ASP A 235 0.48 4.20 13.06
CA ASP A 235 1.22 5.43 12.80
C ASP A 235 0.33 6.53 12.19
N TYR A 236 -0.71 6.14 11.46
CA TYR A 236 -1.66 7.06 10.82
C TYR A 236 -3.01 7.18 11.55
N ASN A 237 -3.09 6.77 12.82
CA ASN A 237 -4.29 6.87 13.67
C ASN A 237 -5.55 6.24 13.03
N LEU A 238 -5.38 5.09 12.37
CA LEU A 238 -6.48 4.29 11.83
C LEU A 238 -6.90 3.21 12.83
N VAL A 239 -8.00 2.50 12.53
CA VAL A 239 -8.39 1.30 13.27
C VAL A 239 -7.30 0.23 13.07
N ILE A 240 -6.72 -0.26 14.18
CA ILE A 240 -5.58 -1.20 14.17
C ILE A 240 -6.12 -2.64 14.17
N ASP A 241 -6.78 -3.03 13.09
CA ASP A 241 -7.42 -4.34 12.94
C ASP A 241 -6.61 -5.32 12.08
N GLY A 242 -5.57 -4.85 11.37
CA GLY A 242 -4.81 -5.66 10.41
C GLY A 242 -5.61 -6.04 9.17
N ILE A 243 -6.66 -5.27 8.87
CA ILE A 243 -7.55 -5.45 7.74
C ILE A 243 -7.32 -4.33 6.72
N PHE A 244 -7.00 -4.68 5.48
CA PHE A 244 -6.78 -3.71 4.41
C PHE A 244 -8.11 -3.28 3.77
N GLY A 245 -8.93 -2.60 4.59
CA GLY A 245 -10.16 -1.94 4.19
C GLY A 245 -9.93 -0.59 3.52
N ASP A 246 -11.02 0.11 3.22
CA ASP A 246 -10.99 1.33 2.42
C ASP A 246 -10.20 2.47 3.08
N ALA A 247 -10.26 2.61 4.42
CA ALA A 247 -9.50 3.62 5.16
C ALA A 247 -7.98 3.40 5.08
N SER A 248 -7.51 2.16 5.32
CA SER A 248 -6.10 1.81 5.17
C SER A 248 -5.63 1.95 3.74
N ARG A 249 -6.48 1.61 2.77
CA ARG A 249 -6.19 1.75 1.34
C ARG A 249 -6.01 3.20 0.90
N ALA A 250 -6.94 4.07 1.29
CA ALA A 250 -6.87 5.48 0.96
C ALA A 250 -5.61 6.13 1.55
N LYS A 251 -5.34 5.88 2.84
CA LYS A 251 -4.16 6.44 3.50
C LYS A 251 -2.86 5.87 2.93
N LEU A 252 -2.80 4.58 2.62
CA LEU A 252 -1.59 3.97 2.06
C LEU A 252 -1.26 4.54 0.68
N ASN A 253 -2.27 4.74 -0.16
CA ASN A 253 -2.09 5.35 -1.47
C ASN A 253 -1.66 6.83 -1.34
N GLU A 254 -2.22 7.60 -0.42
CA GLU A 254 -1.81 8.99 -0.16
C GLU A 254 -0.34 9.09 0.24
N VAL A 255 0.09 8.29 1.22
CA VAL A 255 1.48 8.25 1.69
C VAL A 255 2.38 7.82 0.54
N TYR A 256 2.01 6.76 -0.19
CA TYR A 256 2.77 6.29 -1.35
C TYR A 256 2.94 7.35 -2.44
N SER A 257 1.87 8.10 -2.75
CA SER A 257 1.92 9.19 -3.74
C SER A 257 2.81 10.35 -3.31
N SER A 258 2.91 10.64 -2.01
CA SER A 258 3.79 11.71 -1.49
C SER A 258 5.29 11.43 -1.68
N LEU A 259 5.64 10.16 -1.95
CA LEU A 259 7.01 9.70 -2.18
C LEU A 259 7.45 9.86 -3.66
N MET A 260 6.53 10.27 -4.53
CA MET A 260 6.73 10.40 -5.98
C MET A 260 6.66 11.87 -6.40
N GLU A 261 7.72 12.41 -7.02
CA GLU A 261 7.72 13.75 -7.63
C GLU A 261 8.34 13.69 -9.03
N ASP A 262 7.66 14.26 -10.03
CA ASP A 262 8.03 14.19 -11.46
C ASP A 262 8.33 12.76 -11.99
N GLY A 263 7.70 11.74 -11.40
CA GLY A 263 7.89 10.34 -11.76
C GLY A 263 9.16 9.70 -11.19
N PHE A 264 9.87 10.39 -10.30
CA PHE A 264 11.05 9.90 -9.58
C PHE A 264 10.76 9.72 -8.10
N VAL A 265 11.49 8.78 -7.50
CA VAL A 265 11.36 8.48 -6.07
C VAL A 265 12.30 9.39 -5.29
N LYS A 266 11.78 10.05 -4.26
CA LYS A 266 12.60 10.80 -3.30
C LYS A 266 13.43 9.84 -2.49
N ILE A 267 14.74 10.07 -2.43
CA ILE A 267 15.65 9.29 -1.60
C ILE A 267 16.12 10.13 -0.42
N LYS A 268 16.39 9.45 0.70
CA LYS A 268 17.05 10.06 1.85
C LYS A 268 18.39 9.37 2.04
N ILE A 269 19.47 10.13 2.06
CA ILE A 269 20.79 9.58 2.38
C ILE A 269 21.05 9.74 3.87
N SER A 270 21.74 8.76 4.47
CA SER A 270 22.25 8.91 5.83
C SER A 270 23.35 9.97 5.84
N THR A 271 23.02 11.18 6.27
CA THR A 271 23.99 12.21 6.65
C THR A 271 23.81 12.55 8.13
N THR A 272 24.05 11.57 9.01
CA THR A 272 24.11 11.82 10.46
C THR A 272 25.57 12.06 10.88
N SER A 273 26.02 13.31 10.66
CA SER A 273 27.19 13.99 11.24
C SER A 273 28.47 13.23 11.68
N SER A 274 29.58 13.71 11.11
CA SER A 274 30.97 13.80 11.59
C SER A 274 31.96 12.64 11.45
N THR A 275 31.60 11.36 11.26
CA THR A 275 32.64 10.32 11.03
C THR A 275 32.36 9.18 10.04
N VAL A 276 31.16 8.92 9.49
CA VAL A 276 30.97 7.82 8.49
C VAL A 276 29.84 8.03 7.44
N ARG A 277 30.26 7.96 6.16
CA ARG A 277 29.67 7.36 4.91
C ARG A 277 28.26 7.74 4.42
N GLY A 278 28.17 8.82 3.64
CA GLY A 278 27.16 8.99 2.58
C GLY A 278 27.47 8.12 1.34
N ILE A 279 26.72 8.32 0.25
CA ILE A 279 27.02 7.68 -1.03
C ILE A 279 28.39 8.18 -1.53
N LYS A 280 29.31 7.26 -1.77
CA LYS A 280 30.66 7.51 -2.22
C LYS A 280 30.79 7.15 -3.69
N VAL A 281 31.47 8.00 -4.46
CA VAL A 281 31.88 7.69 -5.81
C VAL A 281 32.98 6.64 -5.79
N CYS A 282 32.79 5.58 -6.57
CA CYS A 282 33.70 4.48 -6.81
C CYS A 282 34.20 4.53 -8.24
N GLY A 283 35.46 4.92 -8.41
CA GLY A 283 36.10 5.09 -9.72
C GLY A 283 36.52 6.53 -9.99
N ASN A 284 37.43 6.71 -10.94
CA ASN A 284 37.91 8.03 -11.37
C ASN A 284 37.24 8.45 -12.67
N GLN A 285 37.05 9.76 -12.85
CA GLN A 285 36.37 10.33 -14.02
C GLN A 285 34.95 9.76 -14.22
N VAL A 286 34.20 9.64 -13.13
CA VAL A 286 32.80 9.19 -13.18
C VAL A 286 31.94 10.32 -13.75
N PRO A 287 31.21 10.11 -14.86
CA PRO A 287 30.46 11.15 -15.52
C PRO A 287 29.20 11.50 -14.74
N VAL A 288 28.86 12.79 -14.79
CA VAL A 288 27.62 13.37 -14.27
C VAL A 288 26.89 13.93 -15.46
N CYS A 289 25.62 13.57 -15.65
CA CYS A 289 24.85 13.96 -16.81
C CYS A 289 23.64 14.81 -16.41
N SER A 290 23.17 15.70 -17.28
CA SER A 290 21.98 16.52 -17.00
C SER A 290 20.68 15.71 -16.96
N LYS A 291 20.68 14.49 -17.53
CA LYS A 291 19.54 13.58 -17.56
C LYS A 291 19.97 12.14 -17.26
N PRO A 292 19.12 11.33 -16.60
CA PRO A 292 19.43 9.94 -16.33
C PRO A 292 19.50 9.14 -17.63
N GLY A 293 20.56 8.34 -17.79
CA GLY A 293 20.77 7.50 -18.98
C GLY A 293 21.32 8.20 -20.23
N ASP A 294 21.51 9.53 -20.23
CA ASP A 294 22.01 10.26 -21.39
C ASP A 294 23.49 10.67 -21.25
N SER A 295 24.38 9.84 -21.78
CA SER A 295 25.84 10.08 -21.75
C SER A 295 26.31 11.26 -22.62
N ARG A 296 25.44 11.84 -23.46
CA ARG A 296 25.78 12.98 -24.32
C ARG A 296 25.60 14.33 -23.63
N THR A 297 24.95 14.33 -22.47
CA THR A 297 24.67 15.56 -21.69
C THR A 297 25.58 15.69 -20.48
N LEU A 298 26.87 15.42 -20.67
CA LEU A 298 27.90 15.49 -19.63
C LEU A 298 27.96 16.91 -19.03
N VAL A 299 27.83 16.98 -17.71
CA VAL A 299 27.95 18.19 -16.90
C VAL A 299 29.36 18.30 -16.34
N LYS A 300 29.84 17.25 -15.65
CA LYS A 300 31.19 17.21 -15.06
C LYS A 300 31.63 15.78 -14.78
N TYR A 301 32.84 15.65 -14.24
CA TYR A 301 33.40 14.39 -13.75
C TYR A 301 33.61 14.42 -12.25
N LEU A 302 33.40 13.27 -11.61
CA LEU A 302 33.69 13.03 -10.19
C LEU A 302 34.87 12.07 -10.03
N ASN A 303 35.60 12.21 -8.94
CA ASN A 303 36.75 11.36 -8.62
C ASN A 303 36.40 10.38 -7.50
N ASN A 304 37.18 9.30 -7.43
CA ASN A 304 36.99 8.26 -6.43
C ASN A 304 37.08 8.86 -5.02
N GLY A 305 36.13 8.51 -4.17
CA GLY A 305 36.07 9.08 -2.82
C GLY A 305 35.20 10.31 -2.65
N THR A 306 34.73 10.92 -3.74
CA THR A 306 33.79 12.03 -3.63
C THR A 306 32.51 11.55 -2.93
N LEU A 307 32.09 12.27 -1.89
CA LEU A 307 30.81 12.02 -1.22
C LEU A 307 29.72 12.80 -1.95
N LEU A 308 28.59 12.14 -2.20
CA LEU A 308 27.43 12.72 -2.85
C LEU A 308 26.25 12.74 -1.88
N ASP A 309 25.56 13.88 -1.87
CA ASP A 309 24.25 14.04 -1.26
C ASP A 309 23.21 14.05 -2.38
N CYS A 310 22.65 12.87 -2.65
CA CYS A 310 21.65 12.64 -3.66
C CYS A 310 20.23 12.75 -3.07
N ASP A 311 19.33 13.34 -3.84
CA ASP A 311 17.97 13.71 -3.47
C ASP A 311 16.90 12.92 -4.24
N TYR A 312 17.19 12.48 -5.46
CA TYR A 312 16.28 11.68 -6.28
C TYR A 312 16.93 10.43 -6.88
N ARG A 313 16.10 9.42 -7.18
CA ARG A 313 16.48 8.22 -7.91
C ARG A 313 15.59 7.98 -9.13
N ALA A 314 16.22 7.58 -10.23
CA ALA A 314 15.58 7.23 -11.49
C ALA A 314 16.03 5.85 -11.98
N ASN A 315 15.09 5.06 -12.50
CA ASN A 315 15.42 3.79 -13.17
C ASN A 315 15.18 3.93 -14.67
N THR A 316 16.24 3.80 -15.47
CA THR A 316 16.19 3.94 -16.92
C THR A 316 17.01 2.83 -17.57
N ASN A 317 16.41 2.10 -18.53
CA ASN A 317 17.09 1.04 -19.29
C ASN A 317 17.82 0.01 -18.41
N GLY A 318 17.20 -0.40 -17.29
CA GLY A 318 17.78 -1.37 -16.36
C GLY A 318 18.94 -0.83 -15.51
N SER A 319 19.23 0.47 -15.57
CA SER A 319 20.23 1.14 -14.73
C SER A 319 19.54 2.10 -13.76
N CYS A 320 20.13 2.23 -12.57
CA CYS A 320 19.65 3.08 -11.50
C CYS A 320 20.54 4.33 -11.41
N PHE A 321 19.96 5.52 -11.55
CA PHE A 321 20.64 6.80 -11.53
C PHE A 321 20.23 7.62 -10.31
N TYR A 322 21.18 8.40 -9.81
CA TYR A 322 21.04 9.21 -8.61
C TYR A 322 21.29 10.67 -8.97
N HIS A 323 20.33 11.52 -8.67
CA HIS A 323 20.49 12.96 -8.82
C HIS A 323 21.24 13.51 -7.62
N TYR A 324 22.23 14.36 -7.84
CA TYR A 324 22.85 15.18 -6.80
C TYR A 324 23.11 16.55 -7.42
N VAL A 325 22.78 17.65 -6.71
CA VAL A 325 23.08 19.07 -7.04
C VAL A 325 23.14 19.44 -8.54
N ASP A 326 24.23 19.05 -9.21
CA ASP A 326 24.60 19.38 -10.59
C ASP A 326 24.06 18.39 -11.64
N GLY A 327 23.55 17.21 -11.27
CA GLY A 327 22.96 16.26 -12.21
C GLY A 327 22.96 14.80 -11.74
N TRP A 328 22.86 13.89 -12.70
CA TRP A 328 22.63 12.46 -12.50
C TRP A 328 23.91 11.64 -12.61
N VAL A 329 24.10 10.70 -11.69
CA VAL A 329 25.21 9.74 -11.66
C VAL A 329 24.68 8.33 -11.71
N ASP A 330 25.30 7.49 -12.53
CA ASP A 330 24.97 6.07 -12.62
C ASP A 330 25.39 5.34 -11.33
N GLY A 331 24.43 4.66 -10.70
CA GLY A 331 24.59 3.92 -9.45
C GLY A 331 25.64 2.82 -9.49
N LYS A 332 26.03 2.33 -10.67
CA LYS A 332 27.14 1.37 -10.80
C LYS A 332 28.49 1.93 -10.34
N ASN A 333 28.60 3.25 -10.24
CA ASN A 333 29.79 3.96 -9.79
C ASN A 333 29.64 4.48 -8.35
N LEU A 334 28.62 4.03 -7.61
CA LEU A 334 28.29 4.56 -6.30
C LEU A 334 28.30 3.43 -5.25
N GLN A 335 28.82 3.70 -4.06
CA GLN A 335 28.82 2.78 -2.93
C GLN A 335 28.31 3.48 -1.68
N GLY A 336 27.41 2.85 -0.95
CA GLY A 336 26.93 3.38 0.32
C GLY A 336 25.48 3.03 0.61
N TRP A 337 25.05 3.46 1.79
CA TRP A 337 23.67 3.33 2.23
C TRP A 337 22.77 4.30 1.47
N VAL A 338 21.69 3.76 0.94
CA VAL A 338 20.61 4.53 0.33
C VAL A 338 19.35 4.23 1.13
N ALA A 339 18.74 5.25 1.72
CA ALA A 339 17.39 5.12 2.21
C ALA A 339 16.43 5.51 1.08
N ASP A 340 15.53 4.61 0.80
CA ASP A 340 14.46 4.81 -0.15
C ASP A 340 13.17 4.45 0.56
N ASN A 341 12.39 5.50 0.83
CA ASN A 341 11.11 5.42 1.53
C ASN A 341 11.13 4.60 2.84
N GLY A 342 12.09 4.90 3.72
CA GLY A 342 12.19 4.25 5.03
C GLY A 342 12.78 2.83 5.00
N ARG A 343 13.01 2.25 3.83
CA ARG A 343 13.84 1.05 3.66
C ARG A 343 15.25 1.44 3.30
N TRP A 344 16.18 0.58 3.67
CA TRP A 344 17.59 0.80 3.41
C TRP A 344 18.11 -0.29 2.50
N TRP A 345 19.00 0.06 1.59
CA TRP A 345 19.78 -0.89 0.82
C TRP A 345 21.21 -0.36 0.68
N TYR A 346 22.11 -1.23 0.26
CA TYR A 346 23.52 -0.91 0.19
C TYR A 346 24.05 -1.09 -1.23
N LEU A 347 24.47 0.02 -1.85
CA LEU A 347 25.10 0.00 -3.15
C LEU A 347 26.53 -0.52 -3.06
N ILE A 348 26.90 -1.38 -4.01
CA ILE A 348 28.25 -1.92 -4.21
C ILE A 348 28.70 -1.54 -5.62
N GLY A 349 28.90 -0.24 -5.85
CA GLY A 349 29.40 0.26 -7.13
C GLY A 349 30.83 -0.18 -7.37
N ASN A 350 31.03 -1.03 -8.39
CA ASN A 350 32.34 -1.48 -8.86
C ASN A 350 32.44 -1.46 -10.40
N GLY A 351 31.70 -0.55 -11.05
CA GLY A 351 31.55 -0.50 -12.50
C GLY A 351 30.34 -1.28 -13.02
N THR A 352 29.73 -2.12 -12.16
CA THR A 352 28.43 -2.76 -12.39
C THR A 352 27.49 -2.40 -11.25
N LEU A 353 26.20 -2.18 -11.55
CA LEU A 353 25.19 -1.95 -10.51
C LEU A 353 25.02 -3.25 -9.72
N ASN A 354 25.44 -3.24 -8.46
CA ASN A 354 25.38 -4.41 -7.58
C ASN A 354 24.99 -4.00 -6.17
N TYR A 355 24.34 -4.91 -5.46
CA TYR A 355 23.87 -4.76 -4.09
C TYR A 355 23.61 -6.15 -3.47
N PRO A 356 23.72 -6.31 -2.15
CA PRO A 356 23.46 -7.60 -1.50
C PRO A 356 21.99 -8.02 -1.69
N ARG A 357 21.75 -9.31 -1.93
CA ARG A 357 20.40 -9.92 -1.96
C ARG A 357 20.45 -11.30 -1.34
N ASN A 358 19.45 -11.62 -0.51
CA ASN A 358 19.32 -12.88 0.22
C ASN A 358 20.60 -13.34 0.91
N GLN A 359 21.27 -12.41 1.58
CA GLN A 359 22.56 -12.71 2.19
C GLN A 359 22.89 -11.76 3.33
N PHE A 360 23.78 -12.25 4.20
CA PHE A 360 24.50 -11.38 5.12
C PHE A 360 25.55 -10.57 4.37
N TYR A 361 25.68 -9.30 4.72
CA TYR A 361 26.72 -8.43 4.21
C TYR A 361 27.21 -7.49 5.30
N THR A 362 28.54 -7.42 5.47
CA THR A 362 29.18 -6.62 6.51
C THR A 362 29.54 -5.24 5.96
N VAL A 363 29.03 -4.21 6.61
CA VAL A 363 29.34 -2.81 6.29
C VAL A 363 30.05 -2.19 7.49
N GLY A 364 31.35 -1.93 7.35
CA GLY A 364 32.15 -1.49 8.49
C GLY A 364 32.34 -2.64 9.48
N ASN A 365 31.91 -2.46 10.73
CA ASN A 365 32.03 -3.47 11.78
C ASN A 365 30.74 -4.28 12.00
N ASP A 366 29.67 -3.88 11.32
CA ASP A 366 28.34 -4.44 11.56
C ASP A 366 27.91 -5.30 10.37
N THR A 367 27.29 -6.43 10.70
CA THR A 367 26.71 -7.33 9.70
C THR A 367 25.21 -7.09 9.63
N TYR A 368 24.72 -7.02 8.40
CA TYR A 368 23.33 -6.79 8.07
C TYR A 368 22.84 -7.96 7.22
N TYR A 369 21.56 -8.26 7.29
CA TYR A 369 20.94 -9.20 6.36
C TYR A 369 20.07 -8.43 5.37
N PHE A 370 20.19 -8.81 4.09
CA PHE A 370 19.42 -8.25 3.00
C PHE A 370 18.48 -9.31 2.44
N ASP A 371 17.22 -8.93 2.23
CA ASP A 371 16.18 -9.80 1.67
C ASP A 371 16.43 -10.11 0.17
N ASP A 372 15.56 -10.93 -0.43
CA ASP A 372 15.67 -11.34 -1.84
C ASP A 372 15.68 -10.16 -2.82
N ASP A 373 15.02 -9.05 -2.45
CA ASP A 373 14.96 -7.82 -3.25
C ASP A 373 16.15 -6.87 -2.98
N GLY A 374 16.95 -7.16 -1.96
CA GLY A 374 18.16 -6.44 -1.59
C GLY A 374 17.96 -5.30 -0.60
N TRP A 375 16.85 -5.33 0.14
CA TRP A 375 16.58 -4.41 1.23
C TRP A 375 17.11 -4.97 2.55
N MET A 376 17.72 -4.08 3.33
CA MET A 376 18.18 -4.35 4.67
C MET A 376 16.99 -4.63 5.59
N VAL A 377 17.06 -5.76 6.26
CA VAL A 377 16.09 -6.17 7.27
C VAL A 377 16.44 -5.52 8.62
N TYR A 378 15.42 -5.04 9.36
CA TYR A 378 15.58 -4.43 10.68
C TYR A 378 14.38 -4.71 11.59
N ASN A 379 14.58 -4.61 12.91
CA ASN A 379 13.57 -4.81 13.96
C ASN A 379 12.81 -6.15 13.89
N GLN A 380 13.43 -7.22 13.42
CA GLN A 380 12.75 -8.51 13.30
C GLN A 380 13.68 -9.71 13.39
N TRP A 381 13.08 -10.85 13.69
CA TRP A 381 13.68 -12.17 13.57
C TRP A 381 13.83 -12.56 12.11
N ILE A 382 14.94 -13.22 11.78
CA ILE A 382 15.20 -13.84 10.47
C ILE A 382 15.65 -15.28 10.67
N GLU A 383 15.21 -16.17 9.79
CA GLU A 383 15.68 -17.55 9.75
C GLU A 383 16.53 -17.76 8.50
N VAL A 384 17.77 -18.19 8.68
CA VAL A 384 18.69 -18.50 7.58
C VAL A 384 19.33 -19.86 7.83
N GLY A 385 19.04 -20.83 6.97
CA GLY A 385 19.60 -22.19 7.06
C GLY A 385 19.24 -22.92 8.36
N GLY A 386 18.00 -22.75 8.86
CA GLY A 386 17.53 -23.35 10.10
C GLY A 386 18.05 -22.67 11.38
N LYS A 387 18.68 -21.50 11.25
CA LYS A 387 19.22 -20.72 12.37
C LYS A 387 18.50 -19.39 12.44
N TRP A 388 18.12 -19.00 13.65
CA TRP A 388 17.45 -17.74 13.92
C TRP A 388 18.43 -16.65 14.32
N TYR A 389 18.22 -15.44 13.80
CA TYR A 389 18.97 -14.23 14.15
C TYR A 389 17.98 -13.09 14.40
N TYR A 390 18.38 -12.09 15.17
CA TYR A 390 17.57 -10.89 15.38
C TYR A 390 18.26 -9.65 14.85
N THR A 391 17.54 -8.85 14.04
CA THR A 391 18.02 -7.58 13.50
C THR A 391 17.62 -6.43 14.42
N ARG A 392 18.58 -5.58 14.80
CA ARG A 392 18.36 -4.40 15.66
C ARG A 392 17.57 -3.31 14.93
N SER A 393 17.25 -2.23 15.65
CA SER A 393 16.50 -1.08 15.11
C SER A 393 17.18 -0.35 13.97
N TRP A 394 18.50 -0.41 13.89
CA TRP A 394 19.30 0.13 12.79
C TRP A 394 19.74 -0.96 11.78
N GLY A 395 19.21 -2.18 11.90
CA GLY A 395 19.40 -3.29 10.94
C GLY A 395 20.56 -4.24 11.20
N GLY A 396 21.54 -3.85 12.00
CA GLY A 396 22.63 -4.76 12.34
C GLY A 396 22.17 -5.95 13.17
N ILE A 397 22.81 -7.09 12.97
CA ILE A 397 22.53 -8.31 13.72
C ILE A 397 22.88 -8.11 15.20
N LEU A 398 22.01 -8.63 16.08
CA LEU A 398 22.22 -8.65 17.52
C LEU A 398 23.18 -9.77 17.91
N TYR A 399 24.16 -9.47 18.77
CA TYR A 399 25.19 -10.40 19.22
C TYR A 399 25.39 -10.30 20.72
N ASN A 400 25.77 -11.42 21.34
CA ASN A 400 26.16 -11.51 22.75
C ASN A 400 25.21 -10.78 23.70
N SER A 401 23.91 -10.92 23.47
CA SER A 401 22.89 -10.11 24.16
C SER A 401 21.59 -10.87 24.32
N PHE A 402 20.89 -10.56 25.41
CA PHE A 402 19.49 -10.94 25.56
C PHE A 402 18.59 -10.06 24.70
N TYR A 403 17.52 -10.66 24.20
CA TYR A 403 16.41 -9.96 23.56
C TYR A 403 15.12 -10.30 24.31
N ASP A 404 14.36 -9.27 24.68
CA ASP A 404 13.10 -9.41 25.40
C ASP A 404 12.00 -8.82 24.50
N ASP A 405 11.00 -9.64 24.15
CA ASP A 405 9.86 -9.22 23.33
C ASP A 405 8.63 -8.82 24.17
N GLY A 406 8.75 -8.84 25.50
CA GLY A 406 7.69 -8.56 26.46
C GLY A 406 6.99 -9.81 26.99
N GLU A 407 7.07 -10.93 26.28
CA GLU A 407 6.51 -12.22 26.72
C GLU A 407 7.64 -13.21 27.07
N ASN A 408 8.66 -13.25 26.22
CA ASN A 408 9.75 -14.21 26.22
C ASN A 408 11.11 -13.51 26.14
N ILE A 409 12.11 -14.18 26.71
CA ILE A 409 13.50 -13.73 26.69
C ILE A 409 14.31 -14.73 25.87
N TYR A 410 15.09 -14.23 24.92
CA TYR A 410 15.97 -14.97 24.02
C TYR A 410 17.41 -14.52 24.20
N TYR A 411 18.35 -15.27 23.66
CA TYR A 411 19.76 -14.85 23.65
C TYR A 411 20.40 -15.10 22.29
N LEU A 412 21.08 -14.09 21.77
CA LEU A 412 21.81 -14.15 20.51
C LEU A 412 23.30 -14.33 20.82
N LYS A 413 23.89 -15.41 20.30
CA LYS A 413 25.27 -15.83 20.58
C LYS A 413 26.29 -14.94 19.88
N SER A 414 27.58 -15.26 20.03
CA SER A 414 28.68 -14.48 19.45
C SER A 414 28.72 -14.51 17.93
N ASP A 415 28.15 -15.55 17.31
CA ASP A 415 27.95 -15.69 15.88
C ASP A 415 26.60 -15.11 15.40
N GLY A 416 25.81 -14.55 16.32
CA GLY A 416 24.49 -13.95 16.08
C GLY A 416 23.35 -14.96 16.08
N VAL A 417 23.64 -16.25 16.21
CA VAL A 417 22.62 -17.31 16.21
C VAL A 417 21.91 -17.34 17.55
N MET A 418 20.59 -17.46 17.52
CA MET A 418 19.75 -17.65 18.71
C MET A 418 20.13 -18.93 19.45
N ALA A 419 20.25 -18.85 20.77
CA ALA A 419 20.36 -20.03 21.61
C ALA A 419 19.06 -20.86 21.54
N SER A 420 19.18 -22.16 21.30
CA SER A 420 18.03 -23.06 21.17
C SER A 420 18.38 -24.46 21.65
N ALA A 421 17.51 -25.04 22.48
CA ALA A 421 17.67 -26.35 23.12
C ALA A 421 19.04 -26.52 23.79
N GLU A 422 19.54 -25.49 24.47
CA GLU A 422 20.91 -25.47 24.99
C GLU A 422 21.04 -24.72 26.32
N TRP A 423 22.05 -25.12 27.10
CA TRP A 423 22.56 -24.35 28.22
C TRP A 423 23.54 -23.30 27.71
N LEU A 424 23.36 -22.05 28.14
CA LEU A 424 24.24 -20.95 27.79
C LEU A 424 24.70 -20.19 29.03
N GLN A 425 26.00 -19.87 29.06
CA GLN A 425 26.61 -19.08 30.12
C GLN A 425 26.73 -17.63 29.71
N PHE A 426 26.27 -16.72 30.56
CA PHE A 426 26.45 -15.28 30.42
C PHE A 426 26.77 -14.67 31.79
N ASP A 427 27.83 -13.87 31.86
CA ASP A 427 28.30 -13.21 33.09
C ASP A 427 28.44 -14.19 34.27
N GLY A 428 29.08 -15.35 34.00
CA GLY A 428 29.31 -16.42 34.98
C GLY A 428 28.06 -17.23 35.37
N LYS A 429 26.86 -16.82 34.97
CA LYS A 429 25.58 -17.49 35.28
C LYS A 429 25.12 -18.36 34.12
N TRP A 430 24.45 -19.46 34.44
CA TRP A 430 23.90 -20.39 33.46
C TRP A 430 22.40 -20.20 33.30
N TYR A 431 21.94 -20.24 32.05
CA TYR A 431 20.55 -20.13 31.62
C TYR A 431 20.26 -21.28 30.65
N TYR A 432 19.01 -21.72 30.58
CA TYR A 432 18.59 -22.72 29.61
C TYR A 432 17.54 -22.17 28.66
N PHE A 433 17.74 -22.39 27.37
CA PHE A 433 16.84 -21.96 26.30
C PHE A 433 16.15 -23.17 25.68
N ARG A 434 14.83 -23.07 25.50
CA ARG A 434 13.97 -24.10 24.90
C ARG A 434 14.31 -24.32 23.43
N ASP A 435 13.73 -25.34 22.82
CA ASP A 435 13.89 -25.67 21.40
C ASP A 435 13.47 -24.54 20.44
N TRP A 436 12.44 -23.76 20.77
CA TRP A 436 12.09 -22.54 20.02
C TRP A 436 12.79 -21.27 20.53
N GLY A 437 13.71 -21.39 21.48
CA GLY A 437 14.65 -20.32 21.85
C GLY A 437 14.30 -19.47 23.07
N ALA A 438 13.12 -19.59 23.68
CA ALA A 438 12.85 -18.84 24.90
C ALA A 438 13.56 -19.42 26.13
N MET A 439 14.01 -18.52 26.98
CA MET A 439 14.62 -18.81 28.27
C MET A 439 13.60 -19.39 29.25
N LEU A 440 13.95 -20.50 29.90
CA LEU A 440 13.16 -21.03 31.01
C LEU A 440 13.32 -20.17 32.27
N LYS A 441 12.22 -19.97 32.98
CA LYS A 441 12.16 -19.33 34.30
C LYS A 441 11.33 -20.22 35.24
N HIS A 442 11.74 -20.30 36.50
CA HIS A 442 11.06 -21.07 37.54
C HIS A 442 10.79 -22.52 37.11
N ALA A 443 11.83 -23.23 36.67
CA ALA A 443 11.68 -24.46 35.92
C ALA A 443 12.71 -25.54 36.31
N TRP A 444 12.30 -26.79 36.19
CA TRP A 444 13.14 -27.98 36.24
C TRP A 444 13.40 -28.52 34.84
N ILE A 445 14.66 -28.80 34.52
CA ILE A 445 15.14 -29.28 33.23
C ILE A 445 15.86 -30.60 33.44
N LYS A 446 15.52 -31.65 32.68
CA LYS A 446 16.24 -32.93 32.75
C LYS A 446 17.36 -32.98 31.72
N THR A 447 18.62 -32.94 32.17
CA THR A 447 19.79 -33.05 31.30
C THR A 447 20.67 -34.20 31.77
N ASN A 448 21.03 -35.13 30.87
CA ASN A 448 21.90 -36.28 31.19
C ASN A 448 21.45 -37.08 32.43
N GLY A 449 20.13 -37.26 32.60
CA GLY A 449 19.55 -38.01 33.73
C GLY A 449 19.45 -37.24 35.05
N VAL A 450 19.93 -36.00 35.12
CA VAL A 450 19.87 -35.13 36.31
C VAL A 450 18.87 -33.99 36.07
N TRP A 451 18.01 -33.73 37.05
CA TRP A 451 17.16 -32.56 37.07
C TRP A 451 17.94 -31.36 37.59
N LYS A 452 17.96 -30.31 36.78
CA LYS A 452 18.57 -29.01 37.05
C LYS A 452 17.48 -27.96 37.19
N TYR A 453 17.62 -27.05 38.14
CA TYR A 453 16.62 -26.02 38.39
C TYR A 453 17.12 -24.63 38.00
N VAL A 454 16.28 -23.84 37.34
CA VAL A 454 16.46 -22.41 37.13
C VAL A 454 15.44 -21.61 37.95
N ASP A 455 15.90 -20.53 38.59
CA ASP A 455 15.06 -19.69 39.44
C ASP A 455 14.07 -18.82 38.65
N LYS A 456 13.32 -17.95 39.35
CA LYS A 456 12.36 -17.02 38.74
C LYS A 456 12.97 -16.03 37.73
N ASN A 457 14.28 -15.83 37.78
CA ASN A 457 15.04 -15.00 36.85
C ASN A 457 15.71 -15.83 35.74
N GLY A 458 15.52 -17.16 35.73
CA GLY A 458 16.12 -18.09 34.78
C GLY A 458 17.55 -18.52 35.12
N VAL A 459 18.06 -18.16 36.30
CA VAL A 459 19.43 -18.48 36.70
C VAL A 459 19.48 -19.89 37.27
N TYR A 460 20.39 -20.71 36.75
CA TYR A 460 20.67 -22.06 37.26
C TYR A 460 21.10 -22.05 38.72
N VAL A 461 20.54 -22.97 39.51
CA VAL A 461 20.83 -23.13 40.95
C VAL A 461 21.44 -24.52 41.21
N PRO A 462 22.78 -24.66 41.20
CA PRO A 462 23.46 -25.96 41.29
C PRO A 462 23.12 -26.77 42.55
N SER A 463 22.87 -26.09 43.67
CA SER A 463 22.50 -26.72 44.94
C SER A 463 21.17 -27.47 44.92
N LYS A 464 20.36 -27.29 43.88
CA LYS A 464 19.07 -27.97 43.72
C LYS A 464 19.13 -29.22 42.82
N ASP A 465 20.29 -29.54 42.23
CA ASP A 465 20.41 -30.69 41.33
C ASP A 465 19.97 -31.99 42.02
N THR A 466 19.18 -32.81 41.32
CA THR A 466 18.66 -34.08 41.85
C THR A 466 18.42 -35.11 40.76
N THR A 467 18.55 -36.39 41.09
CA THR A 467 18.16 -37.50 40.20
C THR A 467 16.71 -37.94 40.42
N ASN A 468 16.10 -37.54 41.54
CA ASN A 468 14.71 -37.85 41.86
C ASN A 468 13.76 -36.89 41.12
N GLN A 469 12.50 -37.28 40.98
CA GLN A 469 11.48 -36.39 40.42
C GLN A 469 11.34 -35.15 41.30
N PRO A 470 11.41 -33.92 40.73
CA PRO A 470 11.34 -32.70 41.52
C PRO A 470 9.94 -32.44 42.10
N ASP A 471 9.90 -31.80 43.28
CA ASP A 471 8.67 -31.23 43.84
C ASP A 471 8.37 -29.89 43.15
N THR A 472 7.13 -29.77 42.66
CA THR A 472 6.62 -28.59 41.95
C THR A 472 5.46 -27.92 42.67
N SER A 473 5.30 -28.19 43.96
CA SER A 473 4.29 -27.55 44.81
C SER A 473 4.45 -26.02 44.88
N ASP A 474 5.65 -25.51 44.58
CA ASP A 474 5.96 -24.07 44.44
C ASP A 474 5.48 -23.44 43.12
N GLY A 475 4.87 -24.24 42.23
CA GLY A 475 4.42 -23.80 40.92
C GLY A 475 5.50 -23.82 39.84
N SER A 476 6.67 -24.41 40.12
CA SER A 476 7.71 -24.58 39.11
C SER A 476 7.28 -25.52 37.98
N ILE A 477 7.71 -25.20 36.76
CA ILE A 477 7.37 -26.01 35.57
C ILE A 477 8.38 -27.15 35.37
N ILE A 478 7.92 -28.30 34.87
CA ILE A 478 8.80 -29.39 34.42
C ILE A 478 8.96 -29.28 32.91
N TYR A 479 10.21 -29.11 32.44
CA TYR A 479 10.56 -29.13 31.03
C TYR A 479 11.19 -30.47 30.65
N THR A 480 10.53 -31.16 29.70
CA THR A 480 10.97 -32.45 29.13
C THR A 480 11.19 -32.36 27.62
N GLY A 481 11.43 -31.17 27.07
CA GLY A 481 11.68 -30.97 25.64
C GLY A 481 13.02 -31.56 25.19
N LYS A 482 13.40 -31.34 23.92
CA LYS A 482 14.71 -31.77 23.42
C LYS A 482 15.80 -31.06 24.22
N VAL A 483 16.71 -31.84 24.81
CA VAL A 483 17.84 -31.38 25.61
C VAL A 483 19.13 -31.87 24.99
#